data_AF-A0A7C6N769-F1
#
_entry.id   AF-A0A7C6N769-F1
#
_cell.length_a   1.000
_cell.length_b   1.000
_cell.length_c   1.000
_cell.angle_alpha   90.00
_cell.angle_beta   90.00
_cell.angle_gamma   90.00
#
_symmetry.space_group_name_H-M   'P 1'
#
loop_
_entity.id
_entity.type
_entity.pdbx_description
1 polymer ?
#
loop_
_entity_poly.entity_id
_entity_poly.type
_entity_poly.pdbx_seq_one_letter_code
_entity_poly.pdbx_strand_id
1 'polypeptide(L)'
;MNILVLNGSPKGDYSITLQTTNYIKKLNQKHNIEILHVGHKIKALERDMSKAIEMIEKADLLVFSYPVYTFIAPWQLHRFIELLKEAKLDLSNKFATQISTSKHFYDVTAHKYIQDNCADLGLKYINGLSADMDDLLTTKGQKEAEDFYNFVCWSVENNHYERPSVSYALGERIAVTKAESTENKSGDVVILTSKEPDDSQLQAMIDRFIAKCKRSTRVINISEYPFKGGCLGCFNCATTGKCIYKDGFDEFLRNEIQTADAIIFAFTIKDHSMGASFKLYDDRQFCNGHRTVTMGMPMGYLISGDYSKEFNLQMIVESRAQVGGNYLAGVATDEFNPDNEIDKLAETLEYALERRYNPPQNFYGVGGMKIFRDLIWQMQGLMKADHKFYKKHGQYDFPQKKRGRMIAMYAVGALMSNKKLKSKMGNKMNEGMLMPYNSVLDKMNKK
;
A
#
# COMPACT_ATOMS: atom_id res chain seq x y z
N MET A 1 -20.72 -0.60 -27.64
CA MET A 1 -20.66 -0.22 -26.21
C MET A 1 -19.99 1.13 -26.08
N ASN A 2 -20.46 1.94 -25.14
CA ASN A 2 -19.85 3.17 -24.66
C ASN A 2 -18.89 2.82 -23.52
N ILE A 3 -17.62 3.14 -23.68
CA ILE A 3 -16.57 2.90 -22.70
C ILE A 3 -16.14 4.24 -22.13
N LEU A 4 -16.25 4.39 -20.82
CA LEU A 4 -15.73 5.55 -20.11
C LEU A 4 -14.46 5.18 -19.35
N VAL A 5 -13.35 5.79 -19.76
CA VAL A 5 -12.06 5.64 -19.08
C VAL A 5 -11.96 6.69 -17.98
N LEU A 6 -11.94 6.22 -16.74
CA LEU A 6 -11.72 7.02 -15.55
C LEU A 6 -10.21 7.07 -15.30
N ASN A 7 -9.54 8.08 -15.86
CA ASN A 7 -8.09 8.25 -15.71
C ASN A 7 -7.75 8.87 -14.34
N GLY A 8 -7.36 8.01 -13.40
CA GLY A 8 -6.97 8.34 -12.03
C GLY A 8 -5.58 8.96 -11.88
N SER A 9 -4.83 9.11 -12.96
CA SER A 9 -3.51 9.74 -12.92
C SER A 9 -3.61 11.25 -12.70
N PRO A 10 -2.83 11.84 -11.78
CA PRO A 10 -2.73 13.29 -11.64
C PRO A 10 -2.09 13.96 -12.85
N LYS A 11 -1.42 13.20 -13.73
CA LYS A 11 -0.76 13.70 -14.93
C LYS A 11 -1.68 13.95 -16.11
N GLY A 12 -2.97 13.60 -16.01
CA GLY A 12 -3.91 13.73 -17.11
C GLY A 12 -3.45 12.96 -18.34
N ASP A 13 -3.31 13.65 -19.47
CA ASP A 13 -2.86 13.10 -20.76
C ASP A 13 -1.43 12.54 -20.73
N TYR A 14 -0.58 13.02 -19.81
CA TYR A 14 0.81 12.56 -19.66
C TYR A 14 0.94 11.30 -18.81
N SER A 15 -0.16 10.61 -18.52
CA SER A 15 -0.17 9.34 -17.80
C SER A 15 0.43 8.22 -18.65
N ILE A 16 1.37 7.43 -18.09
CA ILE A 16 1.91 6.23 -18.74
C ILE A 16 0.79 5.18 -18.89
N THR A 17 0.00 4.97 -17.84
CA THR A 17 -1.12 4.02 -17.84
C THR A 17 -2.14 4.33 -18.93
N LEU A 18 -2.40 5.62 -19.18
CA LEU A 18 -3.34 6.04 -20.22
C LEU A 18 -2.84 5.66 -21.62
N GLN A 19 -1.53 5.50 -21.84
CA GLN A 19 -1.02 5.11 -23.15
C GLN A 19 -1.44 3.71 -23.55
N THR A 20 -1.58 2.78 -22.59
CA THR A 20 -2.15 1.45 -22.84
C THR A 20 -3.61 1.56 -23.29
N THR A 21 -4.38 2.45 -22.66
CA THR A 21 -5.76 2.73 -23.09
C THR A 21 -5.84 3.39 -24.48
N ASN A 22 -4.95 4.35 -24.77
CA ASN A 22 -4.86 4.98 -26.09
C ASN A 22 -4.45 3.99 -27.18
N TYR A 23 -3.59 3.03 -26.85
CA TYR A 23 -3.22 1.92 -27.73
C TYR A 23 -4.44 1.06 -28.06
N ILE A 24 -5.20 0.62 -27.04
CA ILE A 24 -6.46 -0.14 -27.22
C ILE A 24 -7.47 0.65 -28.07
N LYS A 25 -7.64 1.94 -27.80
CA LYS A 25 -8.53 2.82 -28.58
C LYS A 25 -8.15 2.90 -30.06
N LYS A 26 -6.86 2.81 -30.40
CA LYS A 26 -6.40 2.78 -31.80
C LYS A 26 -6.64 1.42 -32.46
N LEU A 27 -6.56 0.32 -31.71
CA LEU A 27 -6.79 -1.03 -32.23
C LEU A 27 -8.26 -1.26 -32.62
N ASN A 28 -9.20 -0.68 -31.87
CA ASN A 28 -10.63 -0.92 -32.11
C ASN A 28 -11.44 0.38 -32.19
N GLN A 29 -11.77 0.78 -33.42
CA GLN A 29 -12.57 1.97 -33.71
C GLN A 29 -14.09 1.74 -33.65
N LYS A 30 -14.55 0.51 -33.37
CA LYS A 30 -15.99 0.19 -33.34
C LYS A 30 -16.68 0.65 -32.06
N HIS A 31 -15.94 0.81 -30.96
CA HIS A 31 -16.49 1.24 -29.68
C HIS A 31 -16.27 2.73 -29.45
N ASN A 32 -17.24 3.39 -28.81
CA ASN A 32 -17.09 4.77 -28.40
C ASN A 32 -16.30 4.80 -27.10
N ILE A 33 -15.07 5.32 -27.13
CA ILE A 33 -14.18 5.42 -25.96
C ILE A 33 -13.93 6.88 -25.60
N GLU A 34 -14.49 7.29 -24.47
CA GLU A 34 -14.32 8.62 -23.87
C GLU A 34 -13.37 8.56 -22.67
N ILE A 35 -12.64 9.64 -22.43
CA ILE A 35 -11.68 9.73 -21.32
C ILE A 35 -12.08 10.87 -20.40
N LEU A 36 -12.24 10.56 -19.11
CA LEU A 36 -12.44 11.51 -18.05
C LEU A 36 -11.23 11.50 -17.11
N HIS A 37 -10.51 12.62 -17.03
CA HIS A 37 -9.33 12.77 -16.16
C HIS A 37 -9.70 13.01 -14.70
N VAL A 38 -10.27 12.00 -14.04
CA VAL A 38 -10.71 12.10 -12.65
C VAL A 38 -9.56 12.41 -11.69
N GLY A 39 -8.36 11.91 -11.98
CA GLY A 39 -7.15 12.20 -11.21
C GLY A 39 -6.75 13.68 -11.27
N HIS A 40 -6.45 14.15 -12.48
CA HIS A 40 -6.02 15.52 -12.72
C HIS A 40 -7.10 16.57 -12.35
N LYS A 41 -8.39 16.25 -12.52
CA LYS A 41 -9.51 17.17 -12.26
C LYS A 41 -10.17 16.99 -10.90
N ILE A 42 -9.57 16.23 -9.98
CA ILE A 42 -10.23 15.88 -8.71
C ILE A 42 -10.76 17.10 -7.93
N LYS A 43 -9.99 18.20 -7.88
CA LYS A 43 -10.40 19.45 -7.20
C LYS A 43 -11.58 20.16 -7.86
N ALA A 44 -11.76 20.00 -9.17
CA ALA A 44 -12.94 20.50 -9.86
C ALA A 44 -14.15 19.58 -9.59
N LEU A 45 -13.92 18.26 -9.59
CA LEU A 45 -14.96 17.26 -9.31
C LEU A 45 -15.48 17.32 -7.87
N GLU A 46 -14.64 17.67 -6.90
CA GLU A 46 -15.08 17.96 -5.52
C GLU A 46 -16.13 19.08 -5.45
N ARG A 47 -16.17 19.99 -6.44
CA ARG A 47 -17.13 21.10 -6.50
C ARG A 47 -18.37 20.75 -7.31
N ASP A 48 -18.19 20.02 -8.40
CA ASP A 48 -19.28 19.65 -9.31
C ASP A 48 -18.98 18.32 -10.03
N MET A 49 -19.82 17.32 -9.74
CA MET A 49 -19.78 15.99 -10.36
C MET A 49 -20.77 15.85 -11.53
N SER A 50 -21.61 16.85 -11.81
CA SER A 50 -22.77 16.70 -12.72
C SER A 50 -22.39 16.15 -14.09
N LYS A 51 -21.34 16.71 -14.70
CA LYS A 51 -20.84 16.23 -16.00
C LYS A 51 -20.24 14.82 -15.93
N ALA A 52 -19.55 14.48 -14.84
CA ALA A 52 -19.00 13.14 -14.66
C ALA A 52 -20.12 12.10 -14.53
N ILE A 53 -21.17 12.42 -13.78
CA ILE A 53 -22.36 11.59 -13.62
C ILE A 53 -23.01 11.33 -14.98
N GLU A 54 -23.26 12.37 -15.78
CA GLU A 54 -23.84 12.21 -17.13
C GLU A 54 -23.03 11.25 -18.02
N MET A 55 -21.70 11.35 -17.97
CA MET A 55 -20.82 10.44 -18.72
C MET A 55 -20.87 9.01 -18.19
N ILE A 56 -20.93 8.83 -16.87
CA ILE A 56 -21.01 7.51 -16.21
C ILE A 56 -22.35 6.83 -16.55
N GLU A 57 -23.45 7.58 -16.53
CA GLU A 57 -24.79 7.08 -16.87
C GLU A 57 -24.88 6.57 -18.30
N LYS A 58 -24.18 7.23 -19.25
CA LYS A 58 -24.11 6.82 -20.66
C LYS A 58 -23.20 5.61 -20.93
N ALA A 59 -22.28 5.30 -20.02
CA ALA A 59 -21.30 4.24 -20.21
C ALA A 59 -21.88 2.85 -19.93
N ASP A 60 -21.51 1.87 -20.77
CA ASP A 60 -21.76 0.45 -20.54
C ASP A 60 -20.63 -0.18 -19.71
N LEU A 61 -19.41 0.32 -19.90
CA LEU A 61 -18.19 -0.14 -19.25
C LEU A 61 -17.39 1.04 -18.68
N LEU A 62 -17.03 0.96 -17.40
CA LEU A 62 -16.09 1.84 -16.74
C LEU A 62 -14.69 1.20 -16.72
N VAL A 63 -13.67 1.95 -17.15
CA VAL A 63 -12.27 1.50 -17.10
C VAL A 63 -11.49 2.41 -16.15
N PHE A 64 -11.14 1.91 -14.97
CA PHE A 64 -10.26 2.62 -14.04
C PHE A 64 -8.81 2.53 -14.52
N SER A 65 -8.25 3.64 -15.02
CA SER A 65 -6.88 3.70 -15.56
C SER A 65 -5.99 4.55 -14.66
N TYR A 66 -5.03 3.95 -13.94
CA TYR A 66 -4.30 4.67 -12.90
C TYR A 66 -2.90 4.09 -12.58
N PRO A 67 -1.93 4.92 -12.14
CA PRO A 67 -0.66 4.43 -11.62
C PRO A 67 -0.79 3.94 -10.17
N VAL A 68 0.06 3.02 -9.71
CA VAL A 68 0.07 2.59 -8.30
C VAL A 68 1.03 3.46 -7.50
N TYR A 69 0.53 4.18 -6.48
CA TYR A 69 1.30 5.04 -5.58
C TYR A 69 1.17 4.57 -4.14
N THR A 70 2.30 4.33 -3.47
CA THR A 70 2.37 3.92 -2.06
C THR A 70 1.40 2.76 -1.74
N PHE A 71 1.70 1.57 -2.29
CA PHE A 71 0.94 0.32 -2.10
C PHE A 71 -0.47 0.26 -2.73
N ILE A 72 -1.09 1.35 -3.18
CA ILE A 72 -2.50 1.32 -3.63
C ILE A 72 -2.80 2.42 -4.67
N ALA A 73 -4.05 2.58 -5.08
CA ALA A 73 -4.48 3.61 -6.02
C ALA A 73 -4.16 5.04 -5.52
N PRO A 74 -3.93 6.04 -6.39
CA PRO A 74 -3.58 7.40 -5.97
C PRO A 74 -4.69 8.06 -5.15
N TRP A 75 -4.34 9.00 -4.27
CA TRP A 75 -5.30 9.77 -3.47
C TRP A 75 -6.44 10.34 -4.31
N GLN A 76 -6.13 10.86 -5.50
CA GLN A 76 -7.12 11.46 -6.38
C GLN A 76 -8.23 10.45 -6.73
N LEU A 77 -7.85 9.18 -6.92
CA LEU A 77 -8.80 8.13 -7.24
C LEU A 77 -9.59 7.67 -5.99
N HIS A 78 -8.95 7.63 -4.82
CA HIS A 78 -9.66 7.42 -3.55
C HIS A 78 -10.75 8.48 -3.35
N ARG A 79 -10.39 9.78 -3.51
CA ARG A 79 -11.38 10.86 -3.37
C ARG A 79 -12.46 10.80 -4.44
N PHE A 80 -12.15 10.36 -5.65
CA PHE A 80 -13.16 10.18 -6.70
C PHE A 80 -14.14 9.06 -6.36
N ILE A 81 -13.68 7.95 -5.77
CA ILE A 81 -14.55 6.85 -5.32
C ILE A 81 -15.50 7.33 -4.21
N GLU A 82 -15.00 8.12 -3.25
CA GLU A 82 -15.85 8.75 -2.23
C GLU A 82 -16.96 9.60 -2.89
N LEU A 83 -16.60 10.50 -3.81
CA LEU A 83 -17.56 11.32 -4.56
C LEU A 83 -18.57 10.46 -5.36
N LEU A 84 -18.12 9.34 -5.93
CA LEU A 84 -18.98 8.44 -6.69
C LEU A 84 -20.02 7.75 -5.79
N LYS A 85 -19.61 7.33 -4.59
CA LYS A 85 -20.53 6.74 -3.58
C LYS A 85 -21.47 7.80 -3.00
N GLU A 86 -20.98 9.02 -2.74
CA GLU A 86 -21.78 10.17 -2.31
C GLU A 86 -22.90 10.52 -3.32
N ALA A 87 -22.64 10.31 -4.62
CA ALA A 87 -23.61 10.55 -5.70
C ALA A 87 -24.77 9.54 -5.74
N LYS A 88 -24.67 8.38 -5.06
CA LYS A 88 -25.74 7.36 -4.94
C LYS A 88 -26.36 6.93 -6.27
N LEU A 89 -25.53 6.76 -7.30
CA LEU A 89 -25.97 6.29 -8.62
C LEU A 89 -26.28 4.79 -8.59
N ASP A 90 -27.27 4.35 -9.38
CA ASP A 90 -27.43 2.92 -9.68
C ASP A 90 -26.46 2.51 -10.79
N LEU A 91 -25.44 1.74 -10.42
CA LEU A 91 -24.41 1.24 -11.34
C LEU A 91 -24.51 -0.28 -11.55
N SER A 92 -25.56 -0.94 -11.05
CA SER A 92 -25.71 -2.41 -11.01
C SER A 92 -25.66 -3.10 -12.38
N ASN A 93 -26.06 -2.39 -13.43
CA ASN A 93 -26.08 -2.89 -14.80
C ASN A 93 -24.81 -2.59 -15.60
N LYS A 94 -23.86 -1.84 -15.02
CA LYS A 94 -22.62 -1.43 -15.70
C LYS A 94 -21.48 -2.38 -15.38
N PHE A 95 -20.60 -2.57 -16.36
CA PHE A 95 -19.36 -3.32 -16.15
C PHE A 95 -18.25 -2.39 -15.67
N ALA A 96 -17.28 -2.96 -14.97
CA ALA A 96 -16.07 -2.26 -14.58
C ALA A 96 -14.84 -3.14 -14.80
N THR A 97 -13.73 -2.53 -15.20
CA THR A 97 -12.41 -3.16 -15.20
C THR A 97 -11.36 -2.12 -14.88
N GLN A 98 -10.10 -2.53 -14.82
CA GLN A 98 -9.00 -1.64 -14.51
C GLN A 98 -7.73 -1.92 -15.31
N ILE A 99 -6.95 -0.86 -15.51
CA ILE A 99 -5.61 -0.92 -16.07
C ILE A 99 -4.71 -0.12 -15.13
N SER A 100 -3.64 -0.75 -14.64
CA SER A 100 -2.64 -0.06 -13.84
C SER A 100 -1.24 -0.23 -14.39
N THR A 101 -0.40 0.77 -14.19
CA THR A 101 1.05 0.63 -14.39
C THR A 101 1.81 0.88 -13.11
N SER A 102 2.81 0.05 -12.84
CA SER A 102 3.74 0.22 -11.72
C SER A 102 5.11 -0.39 -12.06
N LYS A 103 5.95 -0.68 -11.06
CA LYS A 103 7.09 -1.61 -11.19
C LYS A 103 6.77 -2.96 -10.52
N HIS A 104 5.51 -3.38 -10.59
CA HIS A 104 4.91 -4.49 -9.85
C HIS A 104 5.05 -4.39 -8.32
N PHE A 105 5.22 -3.16 -7.82
CA PHE A 105 5.26 -2.91 -6.38
C PHE A 105 3.83 -2.86 -5.84
N TYR A 106 3.39 -3.95 -5.20
CA TYR A 106 2.07 -4.05 -4.55
C TYR A 106 0.91 -3.60 -5.46
N ASP A 107 0.99 -3.93 -6.74
CA ASP A 107 -0.10 -3.70 -7.68
C ASP A 107 -1.33 -4.54 -7.34
N VAL A 108 -1.14 -5.72 -6.75
CA VAL A 108 -2.21 -6.58 -6.23
C VAL A 108 -3.15 -5.83 -5.26
N THR A 109 -2.62 -4.99 -4.37
CA THR A 109 -3.42 -4.28 -3.37
C THR A 109 -4.17 -3.09 -3.97
N ALA A 110 -3.59 -2.46 -4.99
CA ALA A 110 -4.29 -1.49 -5.84
C ALA A 110 -5.47 -2.13 -6.59
N HIS A 111 -5.25 -3.28 -7.23
CA HIS A 111 -6.29 -3.97 -7.98
C HIS A 111 -7.43 -4.41 -7.08
N LYS A 112 -7.10 -5.00 -5.93
CA LYS A 112 -8.10 -5.45 -4.97
C LYS A 112 -8.94 -4.30 -4.42
N TYR A 113 -8.33 -3.14 -4.14
CA TYR A 113 -9.06 -1.94 -3.71
C TYR A 113 -10.13 -1.47 -4.72
N ILE A 114 -9.78 -1.43 -6.02
CA ILE A 114 -10.75 -1.06 -7.06
C ILE A 114 -11.82 -2.13 -7.20
N GLN A 115 -11.46 -3.41 -7.14
CA GLN A 115 -12.41 -4.51 -7.19
C GLN A 115 -13.44 -4.43 -6.06
N ASP A 116 -13.00 -4.24 -4.82
CA ASP A 116 -13.88 -4.19 -3.65
C ASP A 116 -14.80 -2.96 -3.71
N ASN A 117 -14.29 -1.80 -4.11
CA ASN A 117 -15.14 -0.61 -4.32
C ASN A 117 -16.08 -0.74 -5.52
N CYS A 118 -15.72 -1.49 -6.56
CA CYS A 118 -16.66 -1.83 -7.62
C CYS A 118 -17.79 -2.70 -7.09
N ALA A 119 -17.50 -3.64 -6.20
CA ALA A 119 -18.50 -4.49 -5.56
C ALA A 119 -19.48 -3.66 -4.71
N ASP A 120 -18.97 -2.72 -3.89
CA ASP A 120 -19.81 -1.79 -3.12
C ASP A 120 -20.77 -0.97 -3.99
N LEU A 121 -20.32 -0.57 -5.19
CA LEU A 121 -21.09 0.18 -6.16
C LEU A 121 -22.04 -0.70 -7.00
N GLY A 122 -22.02 -2.03 -6.79
CA GLY A 122 -22.82 -3.00 -7.54
C GLY A 122 -22.33 -3.26 -8.97
N LEU A 123 -21.15 -2.77 -9.35
CA LEU A 123 -20.60 -2.92 -10.70
C LEU A 123 -20.24 -4.38 -11.00
N LYS A 124 -20.46 -4.80 -12.26
CA LYS A 124 -20.04 -6.11 -12.77
C LYS A 124 -18.54 -6.09 -13.09
N TYR A 125 -17.72 -6.45 -12.11
CA TYR A 125 -16.26 -6.32 -12.21
C TYR A 125 -15.61 -7.43 -13.05
N ILE A 126 -14.72 -7.05 -13.96
CA ILE A 126 -13.89 -7.92 -14.80
C ILE A 126 -12.42 -7.71 -14.40
N ASN A 127 -11.68 -8.80 -14.15
CA ASN A 127 -10.26 -8.73 -13.78
C ASN A 127 -9.46 -7.82 -14.70
N GLY A 128 -8.66 -6.93 -14.09
CA GLY A 128 -7.91 -5.90 -14.79
C GLY A 128 -6.52 -6.33 -15.28
N LEU A 129 -5.87 -5.41 -15.99
CA LEU A 129 -4.49 -5.52 -16.46
C LEU A 129 -3.54 -4.82 -15.49
N SER A 130 -2.61 -5.57 -14.88
CA SER A 130 -1.47 -5.01 -14.16
C SER A 130 -0.22 -5.08 -15.02
N ALA A 131 0.32 -3.93 -15.41
CA ALA A 131 1.49 -3.82 -16.27
C ALA A 131 2.67 -3.13 -15.58
N ASP A 132 3.89 -3.46 -16.00
CA ASP A 132 5.04 -2.60 -15.79
C ASP A 132 4.90 -1.32 -16.63
N MET A 133 5.53 -0.24 -16.19
CA MET A 133 5.58 1.02 -16.96
C MET A 133 6.15 0.87 -18.38
N ASP A 134 7.01 -0.13 -18.60
CA ASP A 134 7.70 -0.33 -19.88
C ASP A 134 7.04 -1.41 -20.78
N ASP A 135 6.04 -2.16 -20.30
CA ASP A 135 5.51 -3.34 -20.99
C ASP A 135 4.97 -3.00 -22.39
N LEU A 136 4.25 -1.88 -22.54
CA LEU A 136 3.67 -1.43 -23.81
C LEU A 136 4.74 -1.14 -24.89
N LEU A 137 6.00 -0.94 -24.49
CA LEU A 137 7.12 -0.74 -25.40
C LEU A 137 7.60 -2.05 -26.03
N THR A 138 7.07 -3.19 -25.59
CA THR A 138 7.44 -4.52 -26.07
C THR A 138 6.31 -5.16 -26.86
N THR A 139 6.66 -6.01 -27.82
CA THR A 139 5.66 -6.82 -28.56
C THR A 139 4.85 -7.71 -27.63
N LYS A 140 5.46 -8.23 -26.57
CA LYS A 140 4.78 -9.04 -25.56
C LYS A 140 3.71 -8.22 -24.83
N GLY A 141 4.06 -7.06 -24.27
CA GLY A 141 3.10 -6.25 -23.52
C GLY A 141 2.00 -5.63 -24.41
N GLN A 142 2.30 -5.35 -25.67
CA GLN A 142 1.27 -4.98 -26.67
C GLN A 142 0.26 -6.11 -26.88
N LYS A 143 0.75 -7.35 -27.05
CA LYS A 143 -0.11 -8.53 -27.20
C LYS A 143 -0.93 -8.80 -25.94
N GLU A 144 -0.34 -8.65 -24.75
CA GLU A 144 -1.05 -8.80 -23.47
C GLU A 144 -2.14 -7.74 -23.30
N ALA A 145 -1.91 -6.49 -23.72
CA ALA A 145 -2.92 -5.45 -23.70
C ALA A 145 -4.07 -5.72 -24.68
N GLU A 146 -3.77 -6.24 -25.87
CA GLU A 146 -4.78 -6.66 -26.85
C GLU A 146 -5.60 -7.86 -26.36
N ASP A 147 -4.95 -8.89 -25.81
CA ASP A 147 -5.61 -10.08 -25.26
C ASP A 147 -6.50 -9.72 -24.08
N PHE A 148 -6.02 -8.86 -23.19
CA PHE A 148 -6.81 -8.28 -22.12
C PHE A 148 -8.06 -7.59 -22.66
N TYR A 149 -7.91 -6.73 -23.66
CA TYR A 149 -9.06 -6.02 -24.21
C TYR A 149 -10.08 -6.95 -24.86
N ASN A 150 -9.62 -7.94 -25.62
CA ASN A 150 -10.48 -8.96 -26.21
C ASN A 150 -11.24 -9.76 -25.14
N PHE A 151 -10.57 -10.10 -24.03
CA PHE A 151 -11.20 -10.74 -22.88
C PHE A 151 -12.27 -9.85 -22.23
N VAL A 152 -12.02 -8.54 -22.07
CA VAL A 152 -13.02 -7.60 -21.54
C VAL A 152 -14.24 -7.51 -22.47
N CYS A 153 -14.05 -7.37 -23.78
CA CYS A 153 -15.15 -7.32 -24.74
C CYS A 153 -15.98 -8.61 -24.69
N TRP A 154 -15.33 -9.77 -24.74
CA TRP A 154 -16.00 -11.06 -24.62
C TRP A 154 -16.78 -11.17 -23.31
N SER A 155 -16.21 -10.68 -22.20
CA SER A 155 -16.84 -10.70 -20.89
C SER A 155 -18.11 -9.85 -20.84
N VAL A 156 -18.08 -8.64 -21.39
CA VAL A 156 -19.26 -7.76 -21.49
C VAL A 156 -20.34 -8.40 -22.38
N GLU A 157 -19.96 -8.92 -23.55
CA GLU A 157 -20.89 -9.56 -24.51
C GLU A 157 -21.57 -10.81 -23.94
N ASN A 158 -20.86 -11.57 -23.10
CA ASN A 158 -21.36 -12.82 -22.51
C ASN A 158 -21.84 -12.65 -21.06
N ASN A 159 -21.88 -11.41 -20.55
CA ASN A 159 -22.23 -11.10 -19.17
C ASN A 159 -21.43 -11.94 -18.14
N HIS A 160 -20.13 -12.10 -18.41
CA HIS A 160 -19.16 -12.77 -17.55
C HIS A 160 -18.43 -11.73 -16.69
N TYR A 161 -18.44 -11.93 -15.37
CA TYR A 161 -17.79 -11.04 -14.42
C TYR A 161 -17.50 -11.80 -13.12
N GLU A 162 -16.57 -11.27 -12.33
CA GLU A 162 -16.21 -11.82 -11.03
C GLU A 162 -17.39 -11.72 -10.06
N ARG A 163 -17.60 -12.78 -9.29
CA ARG A 163 -18.58 -12.70 -8.20
C ARG A 163 -18.00 -11.79 -7.10
N PRO A 164 -18.81 -10.85 -6.57
CA PRO A 164 -18.39 -10.08 -5.41
C PRO A 164 -17.89 -11.01 -4.30
N SER A 165 -16.80 -10.64 -3.65
CA SER A 165 -16.52 -11.14 -2.30
C SER A 165 -17.78 -10.88 -1.48
N VAL A 166 -18.28 -11.89 -0.76
CA VAL A 166 -19.54 -11.81 0.01
C VAL A 166 -19.66 -10.47 0.71
N SER A 167 -20.75 -9.73 0.43
CA SER A 167 -21.07 -8.51 1.20
C SER A 167 -21.41 -8.95 2.61
N TYR A 168 -20.58 -8.56 3.56
CA TYR A 168 -20.86 -8.82 4.97
C TYR A 168 -21.64 -7.64 5.53
N ALA A 169 -22.67 -7.93 6.33
CA ALA A 169 -23.22 -6.92 7.22
C ALA A 169 -22.09 -6.34 8.08
N LEU A 170 -22.09 -5.02 8.23
CA LEU A 170 -21.17 -4.32 9.13
C LEU A 170 -21.42 -4.83 10.55
N GLY A 171 -20.35 -5.24 11.23
CA GLY A 171 -20.41 -5.59 12.64
C GLY A 171 -20.77 -4.38 13.50
N GLU A 172 -21.48 -4.63 14.60
CA GLU A 172 -21.65 -3.60 15.63
C GLU A 172 -20.30 -3.28 16.28
N ARG A 173 -20.03 -2.00 16.50
CA ARG A 173 -18.80 -1.53 17.18
C ARG A 173 -18.96 -1.76 18.68
N ILE A 174 -17.99 -2.43 19.30
CA ILE A 174 -17.99 -2.63 20.74
C ILE A 174 -17.47 -1.37 21.42
N ALA A 175 -18.21 -0.85 22.40
CA ALA A 175 -17.84 0.35 23.12
C ALA A 175 -16.53 0.17 23.89
N VAL A 176 -15.69 1.21 23.90
CA VAL A 176 -14.42 1.23 24.63
C VAL A 176 -14.66 1.78 26.04
N THR A 177 -14.17 1.09 27.07
CA THR A 177 -14.26 1.59 28.45
C THR A 177 -13.19 2.64 28.70
N LYS A 178 -13.57 3.71 29.41
CA LYS A 178 -12.63 4.73 29.88
C LYS A 178 -11.56 4.11 30.78
N ALA A 179 -10.30 4.43 30.49
CA ALA A 179 -9.14 4.02 31.28
C ALA A 179 -8.57 5.19 32.08
N GLU A 180 -7.98 4.88 33.23
CA GLU A 180 -7.21 5.85 34.03
C GLU A 180 -5.82 6.04 33.42
N SER A 181 -5.36 7.29 33.35
CA SER A 181 -4.01 7.62 32.88
C SER A 181 -3.06 7.73 34.05
N THR A 182 -1.84 7.23 33.87
CA THR A 182 -0.72 7.55 34.76
C THR A 182 -0.17 8.95 34.46
N GLU A 183 0.27 9.66 35.51
CA GLU A 183 0.95 10.95 35.39
C GLU A 183 2.45 10.78 35.09
N ASN A 184 3.11 11.84 34.60
CA ASN A 184 4.57 11.92 34.40
C ASN A 184 5.17 10.92 33.40
N LYS A 185 4.59 10.84 32.19
CA LYS A 185 5.09 9.99 31.09
C LYS A 185 6.29 10.66 30.38
N SER A 186 7.20 9.84 29.84
CA SER A 186 8.39 10.29 29.09
C SER A 186 8.48 9.61 27.72
N GLY A 187 9.35 10.10 26.83
CA GLY A 187 9.41 9.67 25.42
C GLY A 187 8.33 10.35 24.57
N ASP A 188 8.27 10.04 23.28
CA ASP A 188 7.34 10.65 22.33
C ASP A 188 6.69 9.60 21.42
N VAL A 189 5.39 9.37 21.59
CA VAL A 189 4.58 8.54 20.68
C VAL A 189 3.59 9.45 19.95
N VAL A 190 3.72 9.51 18.62
CA VAL A 190 2.79 10.27 17.79
C VAL A 190 1.64 9.38 17.35
N ILE A 191 0.41 9.84 17.59
CA ILE A 191 -0.81 9.22 17.07
C ILE A 191 -1.27 10.04 15.87
N LEU A 192 -1.10 9.50 14.67
CA LEU A 192 -1.67 10.08 13.45
C LEU A 192 -3.10 9.59 13.28
N THR A 193 -4.03 10.50 13.07
CA THR A 193 -5.43 10.16 12.85
C THR A 193 -6.06 10.98 11.74
N SER A 194 -7.11 10.46 11.13
CA SER A 194 -8.01 11.21 10.24
C SER A 194 -9.43 11.25 10.82
N LYS A 195 -9.54 11.20 12.15
CA LYS A 195 -10.80 11.14 12.89
C LYS A 195 -11.71 12.30 12.49
N GLU A 196 -12.94 11.96 12.09
CA GLU A 196 -13.98 12.96 11.85
C GLU A 196 -14.46 13.56 13.19
N PRO A 197 -14.99 14.80 13.21
CA PRO A 197 -15.38 15.47 14.46
C PRO A 197 -16.37 14.66 15.32
N ASP A 198 -17.28 13.93 14.70
CA ASP A 198 -18.36 13.15 15.30
C ASP A 198 -18.02 11.67 15.53
N ASP A 199 -16.81 11.22 15.16
CA ASP A 199 -16.36 9.84 15.40
C ASP A 199 -15.96 9.62 16.87
N SER A 200 -16.96 9.35 17.70
CA SER A 200 -16.79 9.10 19.14
C SER A 200 -16.12 7.75 19.42
N GLN A 201 -16.28 6.78 18.52
CA GLN A 201 -15.75 5.43 18.70
C GLN A 201 -14.23 5.43 18.55
N LEU A 202 -13.72 5.99 17.44
CA LEU A 202 -12.29 6.13 17.24
C LEU A 202 -11.66 7.06 18.29
N GLN A 203 -12.37 8.11 18.72
CA GLN A 203 -11.92 8.95 19.85
C GLN A 203 -11.71 8.10 21.11
N ALA A 204 -12.68 7.25 21.47
CA ALA A 204 -12.57 6.42 22.67
C ALA A 204 -11.41 5.42 22.59
N MET A 205 -11.14 4.85 21.40
CA MET A 205 -9.96 4.00 21.18
C MET A 205 -8.65 4.77 21.39
N ILE A 206 -8.55 5.99 20.84
CA ILE A 206 -7.39 6.88 21.01
C ILE A 206 -7.19 7.23 22.49
N ASP A 207 -8.25 7.66 23.18
CA ASP A 207 -8.20 8.06 24.59
C ASP A 207 -7.74 6.90 25.48
N ARG A 208 -8.23 5.69 25.21
CA ARG A 208 -7.79 4.51 25.95
C ARG A 208 -6.32 4.21 25.69
N PHE A 209 -5.87 4.25 24.44
CA PHE A 209 -4.45 4.05 24.12
C PHE A 209 -3.57 5.09 24.83
N ILE A 210 -3.97 6.37 24.81
CA ILE A 210 -3.28 7.44 25.53
C ILE A 210 -3.18 7.15 27.02
N ALA A 211 -4.28 6.71 27.65
CA ALA A 211 -4.30 6.37 29.07
C ALA A 211 -3.32 5.23 29.40
N LYS A 212 -3.27 4.20 28.55
CA LYS A 212 -2.54 2.94 28.78
C LYS A 212 -1.09 2.95 28.32
N CYS A 213 -0.75 3.79 27.34
CA CYS A 213 0.63 3.96 26.90
C CYS A 213 1.49 4.50 28.04
N LYS A 214 2.68 3.91 28.25
CA LYS A 214 3.62 4.37 29.28
C LYS A 214 4.44 5.60 28.85
N ARG A 215 4.35 5.97 27.57
CA ARG A 215 5.09 7.08 26.96
C ARG A 215 4.22 8.32 26.83
N SER A 216 4.85 9.50 26.73
CA SER A 216 4.08 10.70 26.38
C SER A 216 3.49 10.50 24.97
N THR A 217 2.26 10.95 24.79
CA THR A 217 1.55 10.79 23.51
C THR A 217 1.07 12.14 23.02
N ARG A 218 1.10 12.34 21.71
CA ARG A 218 0.52 13.52 21.06
C ARG A 218 -0.28 13.09 19.84
N VAL A 219 -1.45 13.70 19.68
CA VAL A 219 -2.39 13.38 18.60
C VAL A 219 -2.26 14.42 17.51
N ILE A 220 -2.10 13.97 16.28
CA ILE A 220 -2.10 14.79 15.08
C ILE A 220 -3.23 14.31 14.19
N ASN A 221 -4.24 15.17 14.00
CA ASN A 221 -5.29 14.92 13.03
C ASN A 221 -4.86 15.44 11.64
N ILE A 222 -4.50 14.53 10.74
CA ILE A 222 -4.05 14.89 9.39
C ILE A 222 -5.16 15.46 8.52
N SER A 223 -6.44 15.24 8.86
CA SER A 223 -7.58 15.87 8.16
C SER A 223 -7.62 17.39 8.38
N GLU A 224 -7.00 17.90 9.45
CA GLU A 224 -6.92 19.33 9.77
C GLU A 224 -5.73 20.02 9.08
N TYR A 225 -4.79 19.25 8.53
CA TYR A 225 -3.64 19.81 7.84
C TYR A 225 -4.07 20.44 6.49
N PRO A 226 -3.68 21.70 6.20
CA PRO A 226 -4.14 22.42 5.00
C PRO A 226 -3.37 21.99 3.73
N PHE A 227 -3.51 20.73 3.33
CA PHE A 227 -2.90 20.21 2.12
C PHE A 227 -3.36 20.98 0.88
N LYS A 228 -2.41 21.45 0.06
CA LYS A 228 -2.73 22.10 -1.23
C LYS A 228 -3.12 21.11 -2.35
N GLY A 229 -3.08 19.81 -2.08
CA GLY A 229 -3.37 18.72 -3.03
C GLY A 229 -2.47 17.51 -2.81
N GLY A 230 -2.72 16.41 -3.51
CA GLY A 230 -1.91 15.18 -3.44
C GLY A 230 -0.75 15.10 -4.42
N CYS A 231 -0.01 13.99 -4.43
CA CYS A 231 1.15 13.82 -5.31
C CYS A 231 0.78 14.03 -6.78
N LEU A 232 1.59 14.82 -7.51
CA LEU A 232 1.39 15.07 -8.94
C LEU A 232 2.15 14.10 -9.85
N GLY A 233 2.99 13.23 -9.28
CA GLY A 233 3.91 12.38 -10.05
C GLY A 233 4.97 13.16 -10.84
N CYS A 234 5.22 14.43 -10.50
CA CYS A 234 6.05 15.35 -11.29
C CYS A 234 7.57 15.05 -11.27
N PHE A 235 8.03 14.14 -10.39
CA PHE A 235 9.45 13.80 -10.20
C PHE A 235 10.39 14.92 -9.72
N ASN A 236 9.89 16.14 -9.43
CA ASN A 236 10.73 17.24 -8.93
C ASN A 236 11.45 16.90 -7.60
N CYS A 237 10.87 16.03 -6.78
CA CYS A 237 11.48 15.55 -5.55
C CYS A 237 12.54 14.45 -5.76
N ALA A 238 12.66 13.85 -6.94
CA ALA A 238 13.53 12.68 -7.15
C ALA A 238 15.03 12.98 -6.92
N THR A 239 15.46 14.20 -7.24
CA THR A 239 16.86 14.61 -7.09
C THR A 239 17.17 15.16 -5.71
N THR A 240 16.25 15.92 -5.10
CA THR A 240 16.48 16.70 -3.87
C THR A 240 15.79 16.12 -2.64
N GLY A 241 14.75 15.31 -2.82
CA GLY A 241 13.86 14.86 -1.78
C GLY A 241 12.89 15.93 -1.26
N LYS A 242 12.75 17.07 -1.96
CA LYS A 242 11.84 18.17 -1.59
C LYS A 242 10.64 18.23 -2.53
N CYS A 243 9.45 18.32 -1.96
CA CYS A 243 8.22 18.44 -2.73
C CYS A 243 8.09 19.82 -3.38
N ILE A 244 7.28 19.93 -4.44
CA ILE A 244 6.98 21.21 -5.10
C ILE A 244 5.99 22.06 -4.31
N TYR A 245 5.20 21.38 -3.46
CA TYR A 245 4.20 22.04 -2.65
C TYR A 245 4.87 22.95 -1.61
N LYS A 246 4.37 24.18 -1.52
CA LYS A 246 4.80 25.19 -0.56
C LYS A 246 3.73 25.39 0.52
N ASP A 247 3.28 24.28 1.10
CA ASP A 247 2.28 24.26 2.17
C ASP A 247 2.86 23.87 3.53
N GLY A 248 4.19 23.77 3.64
CA GLY A 248 4.88 23.44 4.89
C GLY A 248 4.98 21.95 5.21
N PHE A 249 4.41 21.07 4.37
CA PHE A 249 4.23 19.66 4.75
C PHE A 249 5.54 18.92 4.96
N ASP A 250 6.57 19.24 4.15
CA ASP A 250 7.88 18.61 4.28
C ASP A 250 8.53 18.88 5.65
N GLU A 251 8.33 20.07 6.22
CA GLU A 251 8.86 20.44 7.55
C GLU A 251 8.01 19.84 8.65
N PHE A 252 6.68 19.95 8.52
CA PHE A 252 5.72 19.31 9.43
C PHE A 252 5.98 17.80 9.57
N LEU A 253 6.08 17.08 8.46
CA LEU A 253 6.36 15.65 8.46
C LEU A 253 7.69 15.32 9.17
N ARG A 254 8.75 16.09 8.89
CA ARG A 254 10.08 15.79 9.42
C ARG A 254 10.24 16.12 10.89
N ASN A 255 9.65 17.23 11.33
CA ASN A 255 9.87 17.78 12.66
C ASN A 255 8.78 17.37 13.65
N GLU A 256 7.55 17.20 13.17
CA GLU A 256 6.39 16.89 14.00
C GLU A 256 5.99 15.41 13.91
N ILE A 257 6.46 14.61 12.95
CA ILE A 257 6.02 13.20 12.87
C ILE A 257 7.21 12.26 12.96
N GLN A 258 8.24 12.48 12.14
CA GLN A 258 9.38 11.55 12.02
C GLN A 258 10.40 11.64 13.17
N THR A 259 10.22 12.58 14.09
CA THR A 259 11.04 12.75 15.30
C THR A 259 10.57 11.89 16.47
N ALA A 260 9.36 11.32 16.39
CA ALA A 260 8.80 10.50 17.46
C ALA A 260 9.59 9.19 17.65
N ASP A 261 9.53 8.65 18.87
CA ASP A 261 10.10 7.34 19.20
C ASP A 261 9.28 6.20 18.59
N ALA A 262 7.96 6.39 18.45
CA ALA A 262 7.03 5.46 17.81
C ALA A 262 5.81 6.17 17.20
N ILE A 263 5.11 5.46 16.31
CA ILE A 263 3.92 5.98 15.60
C ILE A 263 2.72 5.04 15.72
N ILE A 264 1.55 5.59 16.03
CA ILE A 264 0.26 4.89 15.94
C ILE A 264 -0.57 5.52 14.83
N PHE A 265 -1.11 4.70 13.94
CA PHE A 265 -2.09 5.12 12.93
C PHE A 265 -3.50 4.79 13.44
N ALA A 266 -4.33 5.79 13.63
CA ALA A 266 -5.68 5.65 14.15
C ALA A 266 -6.70 6.09 13.09
N PHE A 267 -7.53 5.16 12.58
CA PHE A 267 -8.50 5.48 11.54
C PHE A 267 -9.75 4.60 11.62
N THR A 268 -10.82 5.11 11.03
CA THR A 268 -12.03 4.34 10.75
C THR A 268 -11.96 3.83 9.32
N ILE A 269 -12.22 2.54 9.10
CA ILE A 269 -12.15 1.94 7.77
C ILE A 269 -13.14 2.65 6.85
N LYS A 270 -12.65 3.10 5.70
CA LYS A 270 -13.45 3.78 4.68
C LYS A 270 -13.09 3.24 3.31
N ASP A 271 -14.09 2.76 2.58
CA ASP A 271 -13.95 2.29 1.21
C ASP A 271 -12.88 1.20 1.06
N HIS A 272 -12.85 0.23 1.98
CA HIS A 272 -11.84 -0.84 2.05
C HIS A 272 -10.39 -0.33 2.23
N SER A 273 -10.23 0.84 2.85
CA SER A 273 -8.93 1.51 3.04
C SER A 273 -8.89 2.38 4.30
N MET A 274 -7.79 3.12 4.47
CA MET A 274 -7.63 4.15 5.50
C MET A 274 -8.36 5.47 5.16
N GLY A 275 -9.09 5.53 4.03
CA GLY A 275 -9.76 6.73 3.54
C GLY A 275 -8.85 7.68 2.73
N ALA A 276 -9.47 8.64 2.03
CA ALA A 276 -8.74 9.57 1.17
C ALA A 276 -7.77 10.48 1.95
N SER A 277 -8.09 10.87 3.20
CA SER A 277 -7.21 11.73 4.02
C SER A 277 -5.87 11.06 4.33
N PHE A 278 -5.87 9.80 4.77
CA PHE A 278 -4.62 9.05 4.94
C PHE A 278 -3.89 8.83 3.63
N LYS A 279 -4.64 8.53 2.55
CA LYS A 279 -3.99 8.36 1.26
C LYS A 279 -3.33 9.64 0.75
N LEU A 280 -3.93 10.80 1.03
CA LEU A 280 -3.34 12.11 0.75
C LEU A 280 -2.03 12.29 1.51
N TYR A 281 -2.03 12.02 2.82
CA TYR A 281 -0.83 12.04 3.65
C TYR A 281 0.26 11.11 3.09
N ASP A 282 -0.08 9.87 2.77
CA ASP A 282 0.85 8.87 2.21
C ASP A 282 1.44 9.26 0.86
N ASP A 283 0.60 9.76 -0.06
CA ASP A 283 1.08 10.24 -1.36
C ASP A 283 1.95 11.48 -1.22
N ARG A 284 1.67 12.33 -0.22
CA ARG A 284 2.50 13.51 0.03
C ARG A 284 3.85 13.17 0.64
N GLN A 285 4.00 11.99 1.27
CA GLN A 285 5.28 11.46 1.70
C GLN A 285 6.14 10.89 0.56
N PHE A 286 5.63 10.80 -0.67
CA PHE A 286 6.39 10.31 -1.83
C PHE A 286 7.63 11.18 -2.15
N CYS A 287 7.75 12.37 -1.55
CA CYS A 287 8.99 13.16 -1.55
C CYS A 287 10.14 12.48 -0.78
N ASN A 288 9.84 11.66 0.22
CA ASN A 288 10.79 10.71 0.80
C ASN A 288 11.13 9.58 -0.17
N GLY A 289 10.38 9.44 -1.26
CA GLY A 289 10.59 8.45 -2.31
C GLY A 289 10.50 7.05 -1.73
N HIS A 290 11.53 6.26 -2.01
CA HIS A 290 11.68 4.89 -1.52
C HIS A 290 12.56 4.82 -0.27
N ARG A 291 12.83 5.97 0.36
CA ARG A 291 13.66 6.04 1.56
C ARG A 291 12.80 5.69 2.77
N THR A 292 13.19 4.64 3.47
CA THR A 292 12.58 4.21 4.73
C THR A 292 13.00 5.14 5.86
N VAL A 293 12.55 6.40 5.81
CA VAL A 293 12.96 7.45 6.76
C VAL A 293 12.51 7.20 8.19
N THR A 294 11.50 6.35 8.37
CA THR A 294 11.02 5.86 9.66
C THR A 294 11.65 4.53 10.08
N MET A 295 12.65 4.01 9.35
CA MET A 295 13.22 2.68 9.61
C MET A 295 13.65 2.51 11.07
N GLY A 296 13.20 1.44 11.70
CA GLY A 296 13.45 1.14 13.11
C GLY A 296 12.49 1.80 14.11
N MET A 297 11.65 2.77 13.70
CA MET A 297 10.60 3.33 14.54
C MET A 297 9.48 2.29 14.75
N PRO A 298 9.18 1.81 15.97
CA PRO A 298 8.04 0.92 16.19
C PRO A 298 6.73 1.58 15.76
N MET A 299 5.80 0.79 15.24
CA MET A 299 4.51 1.28 14.76
C MET A 299 3.35 0.38 15.17
N GLY A 300 2.15 0.96 15.27
CA GLY A 300 0.93 0.24 15.59
C GLY A 300 -0.31 0.87 14.97
N TYR A 301 -1.45 0.20 15.08
CA TYR A 301 -2.71 0.66 14.50
C TYR A 301 -3.87 0.56 15.47
N LEU A 302 -4.71 1.61 15.49
CA LEU A 302 -6.05 1.60 16.07
C LEU A 302 -7.04 1.68 14.91
N ILE A 303 -7.85 0.64 14.72
CA ILE A 303 -8.74 0.54 13.57
C ILE A 303 -10.17 0.35 14.05
N SER A 304 -11.02 1.35 13.81
CA SER A 304 -12.46 1.23 13.96
C SER A 304 -13.04 0.71 12.65
N GLY A 305 -13.68 -0.46 12.66
CA GLY A 305 -14.08 -1.12 11.41
C GLY A 305 -13.99 -2.64 11.44
N ASP A 306 -14.57 -3.31 10.45
CA ASP A 306 -14.54 -4.77 10.31
C ASP A 306 -13.19 -5.24 9.73
N TYR A 307 -12.09 -4.91 10.40
CA TYR A 307 -10.73 -5.16 9.92
C TYR A 307 -10.47 -6.63 9.61
N SER A 308 -11.07 -7.56 10.37
CA SER A 308 -10.97 -9.01 10.14
C SER A 308 -11.42 -9.46 8.74
N LYS A 309 -12.29 -8.67 8.09
CA LYS A 309 -12.80 -8.93 6.73
C LYS A 309 -12.00 -8.22 5.64
N GLU A 310 -11.12 -7.28 6.00
CA GLU A 310 -10.39 -6.42 5.08
C GLU A 310 -9.00 -6.96 4.74
N PHE A 311 -8.93 -8.13 4.09
CA PHE A 311 -7.65 -8.81 3.79
C PHE A 311 -6.67 -7.94 2.98
N ASN A 312 -7.20 -7.08 2.09
CA ASN A 312 -6.38 -6.14 1.34
C ASN A 312 -5.71 -5.10 2.25
N LEU A 313 -6.48 -4.54 3.18
CA LEU A 313 -5.99 -3.57 4.16
C LEU A 313 -5.00 -4.22 5.13
N GLN A 314 -5.26 -5.46 5.57
CA GLN A 314 -4.33 -6.24 6.38
C GLN A 314 -2.96 -6.38 5.70
N MET A 315 -2.96 -6.71 4.40
CA MET A 315 -1.72 -6.77 3.62
C MET A 315 -1.01 -5.41 3.59
N ILE A 316 -1.72 -4.31 3.37
CA ILE A 316 -1.13 -2.96 3.33
C ILE A 316 -0.51 -2.58 4.68
N VAL A 317 -1.23 -2.83 5.78
CA VAL A 317 -0.79 -2.56 7.16
C VAL A 317 0.52 -3.27 7.49
N GLU A 318 0.59 -4.56 7.20
CA GLU A 318 1.79 -5.36 7.45
C GLU A 318 2.92 -4.98 6.49
N SER A 319 2.60 -4.82 5.21
CA SER A 319 3.59 -4.51 4.18
C SER A 319 4.28 -3.18 4.40
N ARG A 320 3.57 -2.17 4.92
CA ARG A 320 4.18 -0.89 5.31
C ARG A 320 5.27 -1.09 6.36
N ALA A 321 4.98 -1.87 7.40
CA ALA A 321 5.95 -2.14 8.46
C ALA A 321 7.15 -2.94 7.92
N GLN A 322 6.88 -3.96 7.12
CA GLN A 322 7.90 -4.86 6.57
C GLN A 322 8.84 -4.14 5.59
N VAL A 323 8.32 -3.35 4.66
CA VAL A 323 9.13 -2.55 3.72
C VAL A 323 9.85 -1.43 4.44
N GLY A 324 9.20 -0.78 5.43
CA GLY A 324 9.80 0.27 6.24
C GLY A 324 10.92 -0.21 7.17
N GLY A 325 11.00 -1.50 7.47
CA GLY A 325 11.92 -2.05 8.46
C GLY A 325 11.51 -1.65 9.88
N ASN A 326 10.20 -1.61 10.13
CA ASN A 326 9.57 -1.23 11.38
C ASN A 326 9.09 -2.47 12.14
N TYR A 327 9.14 -2.41 13.47
CA TYR A 327 8.44 -3.37 14.30
C TYR A 327 6.96 -3.01 14.37
N LEU A 328 6.09 -3.92 13.90
CA LEU A 328 4.64 -3.78 14.04
C LEU A 328 4.23 -4.28 15.43
N ALA A 329 3.93 -3.36 16.34
CA ALA A 329 3.53 -3.65 17.72
C ALA A 329 2.14 -4.32 17.81
N GLY A 330 1.30 -4.11 16.80
CA GLY A 330 -0.01 -4.76 16.72
C GLY A 330 -1.03 -3.90 16.00
N VAL A 331 -2.22 -4.47 15.84
CA VAL A 331 -3.42 -3.82 15.36
C VAL A 331 -4.50 -4.06 16.40
N ALA A 332 -5.02 -3.00 17.00
CA ALA A 332 -6.14 -3.06 17.91
C ALA A 332 -7.41 -2.61 17.20
N THR A 333 -8.47 -3.40 17.34
CA THR A 333 -9.75 -3.22 16.68
C THR A 333 -10.88 -3.09 17.71
N ASP A 334 -12.05 -2.68 17.25
CA ASP A 334 -13.28 -2.63 18.06
C ASP A 334 -14.31 -3.71 17.71
N GLU A 335 -13.85 -4.80 17.09
CA GLU A 335 -14.70 -5.91 16.65
C GLU A 335 -15.07 -6.89 17.78
N PHE A 336 -14.18 -7.14 18.75
CA PHE A 336 -14.37 -8.20 19.75
C PHE A 336 -14.08 -7.79 21.21
N ASN A 337 -12.87 -7.31 21.51
CA ASN A 337 -12.50 -6.86 22.86
C ASN A 337 -11.55 -5.65 22.76
N PRO A 338 -12.08 -4.46 22.39
CA PRO A 338 -11.26 -3.27 22.15
C PRO A 338 -10.38 -2.93 23.35
N ASP A 339 -10.93 -3.04 24.55
CA ASP A 339 -10.23 -2.72 25.78
C ASP A 339 -8.92 -3.50 25.94
N ASN A 340 -8.99 -4.83 25.81
CA ASN A 340 -7.81 -5.67 25.93
C ASN A 340 -6.88 -5.54 24.71
N GLU A 341 -7.41 -5.33 23.49
CA GLU A 341 -6.59 -5.17 22.29
C GLU A 341 -5.75 -3.89 22.35
N ILE A 342 -6.35 -2.79 22.77
CA ILE A 342 -5.67 -1.49 22.93
C ILE A 342 -4.60 -1.57 24.02
N ASP A 343 -4.90 -2.20 25.17
CA ASP A 343 -3.94 -2.38 26.26
C ASP A 343 -2.74 -3.23 25.80
N LYS A 344 -2.99 -4.34 25.10
CA LYS A 344 -1.92 -5.20 24.53
C LYS A 344 -1.06 -4.46 23.52
N LEU A 345 -1.66 -3.62 22.68
CA LEU A 345 -0.92 -2.78 21.74
C LEU A 345 0.05 -1.84 22.47
N ALA A 346 -0.43 -1.17 23.52
CA ALA A 346 0.40 -0.27 24.33
C ALA A 346 1.56 -1.02 25.01
N GLU A 347 1.29 -2.20 25.59
CA GLU A 347 2.32 -3.05 26.22
C GLU A 347 3.36 -3.56 25.23
N THR A 348 2.92 -4.00 24.05
CA THR A 348 3.82 -4.54 23.02
C THR A 348 4.68 -3.45 22.39
N LEU A 349 4.12 -2.24 22.22
CA LEU A 349 4.87 -1.07 21.78
C LEU A 349 5.98 -0.72 22.78
N GLU A 350 5.65 -0.72 24.08
CA GLU A 350 6.62 -0.46 25.13
C GLU A 350 7.77 -1.48 25.11
N TYR A 351 7.45 -2.77 24.97
CA TYR A 351 8.47 -3.81 24.81
C TYR A 351 9.41 -3.54 23.64
N ALA A 352 8.87 -3.13 22.49
CA ALA A 352 9.66 -2.82 21.31
C ALA A 352 10.62 -1.65 21.54
N LEU A 353 10.14 -0.59 22.21
CA LEU A 353 10.92 0.60 22.55
C LEU A 353 12.05 0.27 23.54
N GLU A 354 11.75 -0.45 24.62
CA GLU A 354 12.73 -0.81 25.65
C GLU A 354 13.80 -1.77 25.11
N ARG A 355 13.40 -2.78 24.34
CA ARG A 355 14.30 -3.82 23.85
C ARG A 355 14.98 -3.48 22.53
N ARG A 356 14.52 -2.42 21.84
CA ARG A 356 14.93 -2.07 20.47
C ARG A 356 14.85 -3.27 19.53
N TYR A 357 13.79 -4.05 19.70
CA TYR A 357 13.61 -5.30 18.95
C TYR A 357 13.17 -4.99 17.52
N ASN A 358 13.83 -5.61 16.55
CA ASN A 358 13.45 -5.55 15.14
C ASN A 358 13.40 -6.98 14.58
N PRO A 359 12.27 -7.47 14.05
CA PRO A 359 12.16 -8.83 13.57
C PRO A 359 12.80 -8.96 12.18
N PRO A 360 13.18 -10.18 11.76
CA PRO A 360 13.56 -10.39 10.37
C PRO A 360 12.39 -10.10 9.43
N GLN A 361 12.70 -9.63 8.22
CA GLN A 361 11.68 -9.36 7.21
C GLN A 361 11.05 -10.66 6.68
N ASN A 362 9.74 -10.62 6.43
CA ASN A 362 9.02 -11.67 5.71
C ASN A 362 9.00 -11.43 4.19
N PHE A 363 8.16 -12.16 3.46
CA PHE A 363 8.02 -12.02 2.02
C PHE A 363 7.66 -10.60 1.58
N TYR A 364 6.77 -9.91 2.29
CA TYR A 364 6.35 -8.55 1.98
C TYR A 364 7.52 -7.57 1.99
N GLY A 365 8.35 -7.63 3.03
CA GLY A 365 9.55 -6.79 3.15
C GLY A 365 10.60 -7.15 2.12
N VAL A 366 10.93 -8.44 1.98
CA VAL A 366 11.98 -8.91 1.05
C VAL A 366 11.60 -8.65 -0.41
N GLY A 367 10.37 -8.96 -0.80
CA GLY A 367 9.88 -8.76 -2.16
C GLY A 367 9.82 -7.29 -2.54
N GLY A 368 9.19 -6.46 -1.70
CA GLY A 368 9.07 -5.02 -1.93
C GLY A 368 10.44 -4.33 -2.01
N MET A 369 11.35 -4.65 -1.08
CA MET A 369 12.68 -4.04 -1.07
C MET A 369 13.54 -4.44 -2.25
N LYS A 370 13.36 -5.64 -2.83
CA LYS A 370 14.07 -6.05 -4.06
C LYS A 370 13.64 -5.22 -5.26
N ILE A 371 12.34 -5.00 -5.43
CA ILE A 371 11.80 -4.16 -6.51
C ILE A 371 12.39 -2.74 -6.40
N PHE A 372 12.32 -2.13 -5.22
CA PHE A 372 12.86 -0.79 -5.01
C PHE A 372 14.38 -0.73 -5.17
N ARG A 373 15.11 -1.70 -4.64
CA ARG A 373 16.57 -1.79 -4.81
C ARG A 373 16.97 -1.77 -6.28
N ASP A 374 16.32 -2.58 -7.10
CA ASP A 374 16.65 -2.69 -8.53
C ASP A 374 16.24 -1.42 -9.28
N LEU A 375 15.04 -0.91 -9.00
CA LEU A 375 14.53 0.34 -9.56
C LEU A 375 15.49 1.51 -9.31
N ILE A 376 15.87 1.73 -8.04
CA ILE A 376 16.69 2.89 -7.66
C ILE A 376 18.11 2.73 -8.20
N TRP A 377 18.63 1.51 -8.31
CA TRP A 377 19.92 1.30 -8.95
C TRP A 377 19.89 1.65 -10.44
N GLN A 378 18.87 1.20 -11.17
CA GLN A 378 18.69 1.53 -12.59
C GLN A 378 18.48 3.03 -12.77
N MET A 379 17.70 3.66 -11.89
CA MET A 379 17.32 5.07 -11.97
C MET A 379 18.25 6.01 -11.17
N GLN A 380 19.43 5.55 -10.75
CA GLN A 380 20.31 6.29 -9.82
C GLN A 380 20.74 7.68 -10.32
N GLY A 381 20.69 7.92 -11.64
CA GLY A 381 20.92 9.24 -12.25
C GLY A 381 19.80 10.24 -11.96
N LEU A 382 18.54 9.79 -11.92
CA LEU A 382 17.37 10.60 -11.60
C LEU A 382 17.10 10.62 -10.08
N MET A 383 17.11 9.45 -9.46
CA MET A 383 16.75 9.21 -8.05
C MET A 383 17.97 9.38 -7.13
N LYS A 384 18.63 10.54 -7.23
CA LYS A 384 19.91 10.79 -6.53
C LYS A 384 19.76 10.75 -5.01
N ALA A 385 18.64 11.26 -4.48
CA ALA A 385 18.37 11.27 -3.04
C ALA A 385 18.19 9.86 -2.50
N ASP A 386 17.39 9.03 -3.19
CA ASP A 386 17.17 7.62 -2.87
C ASP A 386 18.47 6.82 -2.99
N HIS A 387 19.22 6.99 -4.08
CA HIS A 387 20.49 6.29 -4.28
C HIS A 387 21.51 6.57 -3.17
N LYS A 388 21.64 7.85 -2.75
CA LYS A 388 22.49 8.25 -1.62
C LYS A 388 22.05 7.57 -0.33
N PHE A 389 20.75 7.52 -0.08
CA PHE A 389 20.18 6.84 1.09
C PHE A 389 20.48 5.34 1.05
N TYR A 390 20.26 4.66 -0.08
CA TYR A 390 20.48 3.22 -0.22
C TYR A 390 21.95 2.84 -0.03
N LYS A 391 22.88 3.63 -0.56
CA LYS A 391 24.32 3.46 -0.31
C LYS A 391 24.67 3.61 1.18
N LYS A 392 24.17 4.66 1.84
CA LYS A 392 24.47 4.93 3.25
C LYS A 392 23.97 3.82 4.18
N HIS A 393 22.82 3.22 3.87
CA HIS A 393 22.17 2.23 4.73
C HIS A 393 22.37 0.77 4.28
N GLY A 394 23.29 0.52 3.33
CA GLY A 394 23.62 -0.86 2.90
C GLY A 394 22.47 -1.61 2.20
N GLN A 395 21.54 -0.89 1.57
CA GLN A 395 20.34 -1.47 0.95
C GLN A 395 20.62 -2.15 -0.41
N TYR A 396 21.82 -1.94 -0.98
CA TYR A 396 22.26 -2.64 -2.19
C TYR A 396 23.02 -3.92 -1.83
N ASP A 397 22.44 -5.07 -2.18
CA ASP A 397 23.01 -6.40 -1.94
C ASP A 397 23.36 -7.16 -3.25
N PHE A 398 23.45 -6.46 -4.40
CA PHE A 398 23.62 -7.05 -5.73
C PHE A 398 24.76 -6.46 -6.62
N PRO A 399 25.17 -7.18 -7.70
CA PRO A 399 24.99 -8.63 -7.86
C PRO A 399 25.67 -9.34 -6.69
N GLN A 400 25.20 -10.51 -6.26
CA GLN A 400 25.72 -11.16 -5.06
C GLN A 400 27.25 -11.31 -5.16
N LYS A 401 28.00 -10.39 -4.51
CA LYS A 401 29.46 -10.40 -4.52
C LYS A 401 30.03 -11.58 -3.70
N LYS A 402 29.17 -12.49 -3.24
CA LYS A 402 29.46 -13.71 -2.48
C LYS A 402 30.02 -14.82 -3.38
N ARG A 403 31.06 -14.51 -4.19
CA ARG A 403 31.68 -15.44 -5.15
C ARG A 403 32.06 -16.78 -4.51
N GLY A 404 32.64 -16.76 -3.30
CA GLY A 404 32.96 -17.97 -2.57
C GLY A 404 31.74 -18.85 -2.25
N ARG A 405 30.63 -18.24 -1.84
CA ARG A 405 29.38 -18.98 -1.61
C ARG A 405 28.79 -19.52 -2.90
N MET A 406 28.87 -18.78 -4.00
CA MET A 406 28.43 -19.28 -5.31
C MET A 406 29.23 -20.52 -5.73
N ILE A 407 30.57 -20.47 -5.61
CA ILE A 407 31.45 -21.62 -5.89
C ILE A 407 31.08 -22.81 -4.98
N ALA A 408 30.88 -22.58 -3.69
CA ALA A 408 30.46 -23.63 -2.76
C ALA A 408 29.12 -24.26 -3.16
N MET A 409 28.15 -23.46 -3.61
CA MET A 409 26.86 -23.97 -4.08
C MET A 409 26.97 -24.73 -5.41
N TYR A 410 27.86 -24.32 -6.33
CA TYR A 410 28.18 -25.10 -7.52
C TYR A 410 28.77 -26.47 -7.15
N ALA A 411 29.69 -26.53 -6.17
CA ALA A 411 30.24 -27.79 -5.67
C ALA A 411 29.16 -28.69 -5.06
N VAL A 412 28.26 -28.13 -4.23
CA VAL A 412 27.10 -28.85 -3.68
C VAL A 412 26.18 -29.36 -4.80
N GLY A 413 25.88 -28.53 -5.80
CA GLY A 413 25.07 -28.93 -6.96
C GLY A 413 25.70 -30.08 -7.76
N ALA A 414 27.02 -30.05 -7.95
CA ALA A 414 27.76 -31.12 -8.61
C ALA A 414 27.70 -32.43 -7.81
N LEU A 415 27.86 -32.37 -6.48
CA LEU A 415 27.72 -33.53 -5.59
C LEU A 415 26.31 -34.12 -5.65
N MET A 416 25.27 -33.27 -5.64
CA MET A 416 23.87 -33.69 -5.71
C MET A 416 23.48 -34.31 -7.05
N SER A 417 24.11 -33.87 -8.14
CA SER A 417 23.86 -34.39 -9.48
C SER A 417 24.52 -35.76 -9.72
N ASN A 418 25.47 -36.17 -8.88
CA ASN A 418 26.11 -37.48 -8.94
C ASN A 418 25.30 -38.54 -8.17
N LYS A 419 24.64 -39.46 -8.89
CA LYS A 419 23.77 -40.51 -8.33
C LYS A 419 24.43 -41.38 -7.24
N LYS A 420 25.73 -41.72 -7.38
CA LYS A 420 26.47 -42.55 -6.41
C LYS A 420 26.82 -41.79 -5.13
N LEU A 421 27.06 -40.49 -5.22
CA LEU A 421 27.34 -39.64 -4.06
C LEU A 421 26.05 -39.27 -3.33
N LYS A 422 25.00 -38.93 -4.08
CA LYS A 422 23.67 -38.66 -3.54
C LYS A 422 23.11 -39.85 -2.74
N SER A 423 23.27 -41.08 -3.22
CA SER A 423 22.79 -42.28 -2.49
C SER A 423 23.58 -42.56 -1.19
N LYS A 424 24.84 -42.13 -1.11
CA LYS A 424 25.69 -42.26 0.09
C LYS A 424 25.49 -41.13 1.11
N MET A 425 24.81 -40.04 0.74
CA MET A 425 24.65 -38.86 1.61
C MET A 425 23.61 -39.07 2.72
N GLY A 426 22.53 -39.83 2.49
CA GLY A 426 21.51 -40.12 3.51
C GLY A 426 21.09 -38.88 4.31
N ASN A 427 21.10 -38.98 5.65
CA ASN A 427 20.79 -37.87 6.56
C ASN A 427 21.95 -36.91 6.83
N LYS A 428 23.17 -37.18 6.35
CA LYS A 428 24.35 -36.33 6.61
C LYS A 428 24.21 -34.91 6.07
N MET A 429 23.38 -34.74 5.03
CA MET A 429 23.04 -33.41 4.52
C MET A 429 22.22 -32.62 5.55
N ASN A 430 21.24 -33.27 6.17
CA ASN A 430 20.41 -32.65 7.22
C ASN A 430 21.27 -32.32 8.44
N GLU A 431 22.13 -33.25 8.88
CA GLU A 431 23.07 -33.04 9.98
C GLU A 431 24.04 -31.88 9.71
N GLY A 432 24.59 -31.81 8.49
CA GLY A 432 25.47 -30.72 8.06
C GLY A 432 24.76 -29.37 7.99
N MET A 433 23.49 -29.34 7.59
CA MET A 433 22.66 -28.13 7.60
C MET A 433 22.36 -27.66 9.03
N LEU A 434 22.18 -28.58 9.97
CA LEU A 434 21.88 -28.28 11.38
C LEU A 434 23.14 -27.95 12.21
N MET A 435 24.32 -28.38 11.79
CA MET A 435 25.59 -28.22 12.52
C MET A 435 25.88 -26.78 12.98
N PRO A 436 25.69 -25.72 12.17
CA PRO A 436 25.90 -24.35 12.63
C PRO A 436 24.93 -23.94 13.75
N TYR A 437 23.70 -24.44 13.72
CA TYR A 437 22.68 -24.16 14.72
C TYR A 437 22.99 -24.91 16.03
N ASN A 438 23.33 -26.20 15.94
CA ASN A 438 23.76 -27.00 17.10
C ASN A 438 24.96 -26.35 17.79
N SER A 439 25.93 -25.85 17.02
CA SER A 439 27.10 -25.15 17.57
C SER A 439 26.75 -23.87 18.34
N VAL A 440 25.64 -23.21 18.01
CA VAL A 440 25.13 -22.04 18.76
C VAL A 440 24.44 -22.52 20.04
N LEU A 441 23.58 -23.54 19.95
CA LEU A 441 22.85 -24.09 21.09
C LEU A 441 23.80 -24.68 22.15
N ASP A 442 24.84 -25.40 21.73
CA ASP A 442 25.85 -25.99 22.62
C ASP A 442 26.66 -24.95 23.38
N LYS A 443 26.83 -23.74 22.82
CA LYS A 443 27.47 -22.62 23.52
C LYS A 443 26.59 -22.00 24.59
N MET A 444 25.26 -22.10 24.45
CA MET A 444 24.31 -21.59 25.45
C MET A 444 24.25 -22.50 26.68
N ASN A 445 24.43 -23.81 26.51
CA ASN A 445 24.48 -24.80 27.60
C ASN A 445 25.79 -24.76 28.43
N LYS A 446 26.75 -23.92 28.05
CA LYS A 446 28.05 -23.74 28.74
C LYS A 446 28.16 -22.40 29.48
N LYS A 447 27.06 -21.66 29.60
CA LYS A 447 26.87 -20.55 30.54
C LYS A 447 25.94 -21.02 31.66
#